data_AF-A0A914J9R2-F1
#
_entry.id   AF-A0A914J9R2-F1
#
_cell.length_a   1.000
_cell.length_b   1.000
_cell.length_c   1.000
_cell.angle_alpha   90.00
_cell.angle_beta   90.00
_cell.angle_gamma   90.00
#
_symmetry.space_group_name_H-M   'P 1'
#
loop_
_entity.id
_entity.type
_entity.pdbx_description
1 polymer ?
#
loop_
_entity_poly.entity_id
_entity_poly.type
_entity_poly.pdbx_seq_one_letter_code
_entity_poly.pdbx_strand_id
1 'polypeptide(L)'
;MVSLCAKVAWLTVVVIVLLIGIFLLTAFPLAVFPSLVKSQLKLENDGNGQPTTITWYWSHLPADAIYNFYMWNITNVESSWFYGEKIVVNDVGPYAWKEWETKEPTYSNDEETAYFTNDKAFDYNQTLSCEICSFEDEVWMPNLALMTTATLMAGTKNLTGTQRLLTSFGTLLLGSYPFIRVKMREALFYSYSDPLISLINSPAYKILEKLTGKPVFGFEVPQIQSIGYFPLYNHTADENYVVSTGKSDYKEVGIIKTWANSSSLGWWHSDSTNDVSGASDGTYWGGYLKKENNLKNFQSYFCRHMEMQYDGAGTVDGISTWAYKFADDTFDTSLAKNSGYAVENPLNLTFFPKYQKNQGLNNWNNSPFPPGMVEQRCFPGKSQRLPFLAMLSLPHFYGADQEVFETVGGLAPNPAKHNMGVFKIQPTVGSTVSAEFRIQFRKSQRLPFLAMLSLPHFYGADQEVFETVGGLAPNPAKHNMGVFKIQPTVGSTVSAEFRIQFSVATINEPDVISLSTMKNTIVPCFWTDVHINLKNYAKKYVRFNTKIVPTIALVLGIVLTVIFAMLAVAIIYLIARGKKTRRFKY
;
A
#
# COMPACT_ATOMS: atom_id res chain seq x y z
N MET A 1 44.81 -28.71 53.43
CA MET A 1 43.54 -29.37 53.04
C MET A 1 42.45 -28.30 52.92
N VAL A 2 41.64 -28.28 51.86
CA VAL A 2 40.45 -27.40 51.81
C VAL A 2 39.45 -27.85 52.88
N SER A 3 39.00 -26.91 53.73
CA SER A 3 38.10 -27.19 54.86
C SER A 3 36.73 -27.70 54.39
N LEU A 4 35.99 -28.36 55.28
CA LEU A 4 34.63 -28.85 54.95
C LEU A 4 33.71 -27.68 54.56
N CYS A 5 33.76 -26.57 55.30
CA CYS A 5 33.00 -25.35 55.03
C CYS A 5 33.32 -24.78 53.64
N ALA A 6 34.59 -24.71 53.25
CA ALA A 6 34.97 -24.23 51.92
C ALA A 6 34.49 -25.15 50.79
N LYS A 7 34.45 -26.47 51.00
CA LYS A 7 33.86 -27.40 50.02
C LYS A 7 32.34 -27.24 49.88
N VAL A 8 31.64 -26.98 50.98
CA VAL A 8 30.20 -26.68 50.97
C VAL A 8 29.96 -25.34 50.25
N ALA A 9 30.72 -24.29 50.57
CA ALA A 9 30.60 -22.99 49.90
C ALA A 9 30.82 -23.08 48.38
N TRP A 10 31.87 -23.79 47.93
CA TRP A 10 32.09 -24.04 46.50
C TRP A 10 30.94 -24.82 45.84
N LEU A 11 30.38 -25.83 46.52
CA LEU A 11 29.23 -26.57 46.01
C LEU A 11 27.98 -25.68 45.90
N THR A 12 27.73 -24.82 46.89
CA THR A 12 26.63 -23.84 46.87
C THR A 12 26.77 -22.85 45.71
N VAL A 13 27.97 -22.30 45.47
CA VAL A 13 28.22 -21.42 44.32
C VAL A 13 27.98 -22.15 43.00
N VAL A 14 28.46 -23.40 42.88
CA VAL A 14 28.24 -24.21 41.66
C VAL A 14 26.76 -24.50 41.42
N VAL A 15 25.98 -24.79 42.47
CA VAL A 15 24.53 -24.97 42.36
C VAL A 15 23.81 -23.68 41.96
N ILE A 16 24.17 -22.53 42.55
CA ILE A 16 23.58 -21.23 42.19
C ILE A 16 23.82 -20.89 40.72
N VAL A 17 25.06 -21.05 40.22
CA VAL A 17 25.37 -20.74 38.82
C VAL A 17 24.72 -21.74 37.86
N LEU A 18 24.59 -23.01 38.24
CA LEU A 18 23.84 -24.00 37.46
C LEU A 18 22.34 -23.68 37.40
N LEU A 19 21.74 -23.19 38.49
CA LEU A 19 20.36 -22.70 38.51
C LEU A 19 20.17 -21.46 37.63
N ILE A 20 21.13 -20.53 37.60
CA ILE A 20 21.13 -19.38 36.68
C ILE A 20 21.22 -19.85 35.22
N GLY A 21 22.07 -20.84 34.93
CA GLY A 21 22.14 -21.46 33.60
C GLY A 21 20.81 -22.06 33.16
N ILE A 22 20.17 -22.88 34.02
CA ILE A 22 18.85 -23.46 33.76
C ILE A 22 17.79 -22.37 33.57
N PHE A 23 17.79 -21.32 34.39
CA PHE A 23 16.88 -20.17 34.26
C PHE A 23 17.02 -19.48 32.90
N LEU A 24 18.25 -19.22 32.45
CA LEU A 24 18.54 -18.64 31.13
C LEU A 24 18.11 -19.54 29.96
N LEU A 25 18.09 -20.87 30.16
CA LEU A 25 17.62 -21.84 29.16
C LEU A 25 16.10 -22.07 29.16
N THR A 26 15.38 -21.68 30.23
CA THR A 26 13.96 -22.05 30.43
C THR A 26 13.08 -20.85 30.72
N ALA A 27 13.09 -20.35 31.96
CA ALA A 27 12.24 -19.24 32.40
C ALA A 27 12.52 -17.93 31.65
N PHE A 28 13.78 -17.67 31.26
CA PHE A 28 14.11 -16.48 30.49
C PHE A 28 13.45 -16.46 29.10
N PRO A 29 13.69 -17.43 28.19
CA PRO A 29 13.08 -17.42 26.85
C PRO A 29 11.55 -17.65 26.87
N LEU A 30 11.01 -18.38 27.85
CA LEU A 30 9.58 -18.71 27.90
C LEU A 30 8.70 -17.66 28.59
N ALA A 31 9.23 -16.92 29.57
CA ALA A 31 8.45 -15.98 30.37
C ALA A 31 9.07 -14.57 30.44
N VAL A 32 10.32 -14.44 30.88
CA VAL A 32 10.91 -13.12 31.19
C VAL A 32 11.16 -12.30 29.94
N PHE A 33 11.86 -12.84 28.93
CA PHE A 33 12.10 -12.13 27.68
C PHE A 33 10.80 -11.78 26.93
N PRO A 34 9.82 -12.70 26.79
CA PRO A 34 8.52 -12.34 26.24
C PRO A 34 7.80 -11.24 27.03
N SER A 35 7.87 -11.24 28.36
CA SER A 35 7.28 -10.19 29.20
C SER A 35 7.96 -8.83 28.99
N LEU A 36 9.30 -8.80 28.92
CA LEU A 36 10.07 -7.58 28.65
C LEU A 36 9.70 -6.98 27.28
N VAL A 37 9.66 -7.79 26.22
CA VAL A 37 9.26 -7.31 24.88
C VAL A 37 7.81 -6.81 24.89
N LYS A 38 6.87 -7.51 25.56
CA LYS A 38 5.47 -7.05 25.69
C LYS A 38 5.34 -5.72 26.43
N SER A 39 6.17 -5.47 27.44
CA SER A 39 6.17 -4.19 28.17
C SER A 39 6.64 -3.01 27.31
N GLN A 40 7.48 -3.25 26.29
CA GLN A 40 8.00 -2.21 25.39
C GLN A 40 7.09 -1.94 24.18
N LEU A 41 6.12 -2.82 23.88
CA LEU A 41 5.25 -2.72 22.71
C LEU A 41 4.09 -1.74 22.96
N LYS A 42 4.46 -0.49 23.24
CA LYS A 42 3.55 0.62 23.56
C LYS A 42 3.97 1.90 22.85
N LEU A 43 2.98 2.65 22.38
CA LEU A 43 3.11 4.04 21.96
C LEU A 43 2.89 4.91 23.19
N GLU A 44 3.99 5.25 23.86
CA GLU A 44 4.01 6.07 25.09
C GLU A 44 5.24 7.00 25.10
N ASN A 45 5.26 7.94 26.05
CA ASN A 45 6.43 8.75 26.35
C ASN A 45 7.11 8.23 27.63
N ASP A 46 8.40 8.46 27.77
CA ASP A 46 9.20 8.09 28.93
C ASP A 46 8.96 9.04 30.13
N GLY A 47 9.61 8.76 31.25
CA GLY A 47 9.53 9.59 32.46
C GLY A 47 10.09 11.02 32.32
N ASN A 48 10.69 11.37 31.18
CA ASN A 48 11.16 12.71 30.83
C ASN A 48 10.25 13.39 29.78
N GLY A 49 9.13 12.75 29.41
CA GLY A 49 8.21 13.22 28.37
C GLY A 49 8.70 13.00 26.94
N GLN A 50 9.76 12.23 26.71
CA GLN A 50 10.30 11.94 25.37
C GLN A 50 9.68 10.66 24.81
N PRO A 51 9.41 10.55 23.49
CA PRO A 51 8.85 9.33 22.90
C PRO A 51 9.80 8.14 23.11
N THR A 52 9.27 6.98 23.53
CA THR A 52 10.10 5.74 23.60
C THR A 52 10.63 5.36 22.21
N THR A 53 11.63 4.47 22.14
CA THR A 53 12.21 4.07 20.84
C THR A 53 11.18 3.50 19.86
N ILE A 54 10.14 2.81 20.34
CA ILE A 54 9.06 2.29 19.50
C ILE A 54 8.11 3.42 19.06
N THR A 55 7.73 4.32 19.98
CA THR A 55 6.98 5.56 19.67
C THR A 55 7.71 6.43 18.64
N TRP A 56 9.04 6.57 18.76
CA TRP A 56 9.86 7.36 17.83
C TRP A 56 9.96 6.69 16.45
N TYR A 57 10.15 5.37 16.38
CA TYR A 57 10.10 4.62 15.12
C TYR A 57 8.70 4.51 14.51
N TRP A 58 7.63 4.75 15.26
CA TRP A 58 6.28 4.85 14.72
C TRP A 58 5.96 6.25 14.19
N SER A 59 6.36 7.29 14.93
CA SER A 59 6.14 8.69 14.57
C SER A 59 7.07 9.21 13.47
N HIS A 60 8.33 8.77 13.43
CA HIS A 60 9.33 9.20 12.45
C HIS A 60 9.79 7.98 11.67
N LEU A 61 9.21 7.72 10.50
CA LEU A 61 9.39 6.46 9.77
C LEU A 61 10.88 6.16 9.54
N PRO A 62 11.47 5.15 10.21
CA PRO A 62 12.90 4.93 10.20
C PRO A 62 13.31 4.05 9.02
N ALA A 63 12.69 4.29 7.87
CA ALA A 63 12.96 3.66 6.59
C ALA A 63 13.43 4.71 5.59
N ASP A 64 14.11 4.26 4.54
CA ASP A 64 14.09 4.98 3.27
C ASP A 64 12.90 4.44 2.49
N ALA A 65 12.01 5.33 2.04
CA ALA A 65 10.85 5.08 1.18
C ALA A 65 11.02 5.94 -0.09
N ILE A 66 11.14 5.33 -1.27
CA ILE A 66 11.64 5.97 -2.51
C ILE A 66 10.68 5.64 -3.66
N TYR A 67 10.02 6.59 -4.32
CA TYR A 67 8.88 6.36 -5.20
C TYR A 67 9.23 6.53 -6.68
N ASN A 68 9.38 5.41 -7.38
CA ASN A 68 9.72 5.31 -8.80
C ASN A 68 8.44 5.35 -9.65
N PHE A 69 8.00 6.54 -10.03
CA PHE A 69 6.91 6.70 -10.97
C PHE A 69 7.37 6.38 -12.39
N TYR A 70 6.52 5.71 -13.16
CA TYR A 70 6.68 5.41 -14.58
C TYR A 70 5.49 6.05 -15.29
N MET A 71 5.73 7.14 -16.00
CA MET A 71 4.68 7.92 -16.64
C MET A 71 4.31 7.28 -17.97
N TRP A 72 3.02 7.06 -18.22
CA TRP A 72 2.53 6.53 -19.49
C TRP A 72 2.40 7.67 -20.52
N ASN A 73 3.31 7.69 -21.49
CA ASN A 73 3.31 8.68 -22.56
C ASN A 73 2.54 8.17 -23.78
N ILE A 74 1.50 8.89 -24.20
CA ILE A 74 0.72 8.58 -25.40
C ILE A 74 1.54 8.91 -26.67
N THR A 75 1.66 7.94 -27.57
CA THR A 75 2.54 8.03 -28.75
C THR A 75 1.79 8.38 -30.04
N ASN A 76 0.49 8.07 -30.16
CA ASN A 76 -0.33 8.30 -31.35
C ASN A 76 -1.49 9.29 -31.09
N VAL A 77 -1.17 10.44 -30.47
CA VAL A 77 -2.12 11.49 -30.08
C VAL A 77 -3.07 11.91 -31.21
N GLU A 78 -2.52 12.18 -32.41
CA GLU A 78 -3.32 12.65 -33.54
C GLU A 78 -4.27 11.57 -34.09
N SER A 79 -3.80 10.33 -34.30
CA SER A 79 -4.62 9.29 -34.93
C SER A 79 -5.67 8.71 -33.97
N SER A 80 -5.34 8.58 -32.68
CA SER A 80 -6.31 8.19 -31.65
C SER A 80 -7.39 9.26 -31.40
N TRP A 81 -7.05 10.55 -31.59
CA TRP A 81 -8.02 11.64 -31.50
C TRP A 81 -8.89 11.77 -32.77
N PHE A 82 -8.29 12.01 -33.94
CA PHE A 82 -9.04 12.38 -35.16
C PHE A 82 -9.68 11.19 -35.88
N TYR A 83 -9.06 10.01 -35.83
CA TYR A 83 -9.57 8.80 -36.50
C TYR A 83 -10.15 7.77 -35.52
N GLY A 84 -10.15 8.09 -34.22
CA GLY A 84 -10.60 7.17 -33.17
C GLY A 84 -9.77 5.88 -33.13
N GLU A 85 -8.49 5.92 -33.50
CA GLU A 85 -7.61 4.75 -33.39
C GLU A 85 -7.43 4.29 -31.94
N LYS A 86 -6.98 3.04 -31.77
CA LYS A 86 -6.58 2.51 -30.47
C LYS A 86 -5.42 3.35 -29.90
N ILE A 87 -5.56 3.84 -28.67
CA ILE A 87 -4.52 4.62 -27.98
C ILE A 87 -3.31 3.72 -27.71
N VAL A 88 -2.11 4.18 -28.05
CA VAL A 88 -0.84 3.48 -27.85
C VAL A 88 0.03 4.30 -26.90
N VAL A 89 0.49 3.66 -25.82
CA VAL A 89 1.33 4.28 -24.79
C VAL A 89 2.69 3.59 -24.69
N ASN A 90 3.67 4.29 -24.16
CA ASN A 90 4.95 3.73 -23.71
C ASN A 90 5.27 4.30 -22.33
N ASP A 91 5.73 3.49 -21.38
CA ASP A 91 6.09 3.99 -20.05
C ASP A 91 7.51 4.57 -20.03
N VAL A 92 7.66 5.69 -19.33
CA VAL A 92 8.90 6.46 -19.22
C VAL A 92 9.23 6.60 -17.74
N GLY A 93 10.45 6.24 -17.35
CA GLY A 93 10.88 6.21 -15.96
C GLY A 93 12.01 5.20 -15.73
N PRO A 94 12.34 4.88 -14.47
CA PRO A 94 11.74 5.42 -13.25
C PRO A 94 12.09 6.91 -12.99
N TYR A 95 11.10 7.67 -12.51
CA TYR A 95 11.30 8.96 -11.83
C TYR A 95 11.18 8.73 -10.33
N ALA A 96 12.30 8.77 -9.60
CA ALA A 96 12.35 8.45 -8.18
C ALA A 96 12.09 9.67 -7.28
N TRP A 97 11.22 9.53 -6.27
CA TRP A 97 10.85 10.56 -5.31
C TRP A 97 10.96 10.03 -3.88
N LYS A 98 11.86 10.55 -3.05
CA LYS A 98 11.92 10.12 -1.65
C LYS A 98 10.72 10.66 -0.86
N GLU A 99 10.08 9.79 -0.10
CA GLU A 99 9.08 10.18 0.89
C GLU A 99 9.72 10.42 2.26
N TRP A 100 9.19 11.41 2.97
CA TRP A 100 9.33 11.56 4.42
C TRP A 100 7.96 11.50 5.08
N GLU A 101 7.90 10.79 6.21
CA GLU A 101 6.69 10.63 7.02
C GLU A 101 6.97 11.04 8.47
N THR A 102 6.13 11.93 9.00
CA THR A 102 6.12 12.34 10.42
C THR A 102 4.71 12.26 10.98
N LYS A 103 4.54 11.74 12.21
CA LYS A 103 3.29 11.75 12.96
C LYS A 103 3.49 12.49 14.28
N GLU A 104 2.67 13.47 14.60
CA GLU A 104 2.66 14.12 15.93
C GLU A 104 1.51 13.57 16.78
N PRO A 105 1.77 12.69 17.76
CA PRO A 105 0.72 12.10 18.58
C PRO A 105 0.27 13.00 19.73
N THR A 106 -1.03 13.01 19.96
CA THR A 106 -1.67 13.36 21.24
C THR A 106 -2.35 12.11 21.80
N TYR A 107 -2.37 11.93 23.12
CA TYR A 107 -2.89 10.72 23.77
C TYR A 107 -4.25 10.99 24.44
N SER A 108 -5.08 9.94 24.56
CA SER A 108 -6.27 9.99 25.42
C SER A 108 -5.90 10.13 26.90
N ASN A 109 -6.85 10.57 27.74
CA ASN A 109 -6.65 10.73 29.20
C ASN A 109 -6.28 9.43 29.93
N ASP A 110 -6.61 8.27 29.35
CA ASP A 110 -6.24 6.93 29.80
C ASP A 110 -4.98 6.38 29.09
N GLU A 111 -4.48 7.08 28.07
CA GLU A 111 -3.38 6.71 27.17
C GLU A 111 -3.58 5.36 26.44
N GLU A 112 -4.82 4.87 26.29
CA GLU A 112 -5.13 3.68 25.48
C GLU A 112 -5.17 3.95 23.97
N THR A 113 -5.35 5.21 23.57
CA THR A 113 -5.36 5.64 22.16
C THR A 113 -4.44 6.84 21.90
N ALA A 114 -3.90 6.89 20.68
CA ALA A 114 -3.14 8.01 20.15
C ALA A 114 -3.84 8.59 18.92
N TYR A 115 -3.98 9.91 18.90
CA TYR A 115 -4.57 10.73 17.86
C TYR A 115 -3.45 11.46 17.13
N PHE A 116 -3.37 11.33 15.81
CA PHE A 116 -2.31 11.96 15.01
C PHE A 116 -2.81 12.37 13.62
N THR A 117 -2.30 13.49 13.11
CA THR A 117 -2.15 13.70 11.66
C THR A 117 -0.83 13.08 11.21
N ASN A 118 -0.72 12.78 9.92
CA ASN A 118 0.44 12.15 9.32
C ASN A 118 0.95 13.08 8.19
N ASP A 119 2.07 13.75 8.43
CA ASP A 119 2.58 14.82 7.59
C ASP A 119 3.63 14.29 6.63
N LYS A 120 3.41 14.55 5.33
CA LYS A 120 4.09 13.82 4.25
C LYS A 120 4.68 14.74 3.18
N ALA A 121 5.89 14.39 2.73
CA ALA A 121 6.66 15.17 1.77
C ALA A 121 7.35 14.30 0.71
N PHE A 122 7.58 14.86 -0.48
CA PHE A 122 8.07 14.19 -1.69
C PHE A 122 9.23 14.95 -2.32
N ASP A 123 10.45 14.43 -2.15
CA ASP A 123 11.68 15.00 -2.70
C ASP A 123 12.08 14.23 -3.97
N TYR A 124 12.02 14.87 -5.14
CA TYR A 124 12.54 14.25 -6.37
C TYR A 124 14.04 13.93 -6.26
N ASN A 125 14.45 12.75 -6.70
CA ASN A 125 15.81 12.24 -6.62
C ASN A 125 16.32 11.81 -8.00
N GLN A 126 17.06 12.71 -8.63
CA GLN A 126 17.69 12.48 -9.94
C GLN A 126 18.63 11.26 -9.95
N THR A 127 19.37 11.02 -8.87
CA THR A 127 20.36 9.94 -8.75
C THR A 127 19.74 8.54 -8.62
N LEU A 128 18.47 8.47 -8.22
CA LEU A 128 17.68 7.23 -8.16
C LEU A 128 16.72 7.08 -9.34
N SER A 129 16.60 8.11 -10.18
CA SER A 129 15.83 8.08 -11.43
C SER A 129 16.64 7.42 -12.56
N CYS A 130 16.00 7.18 -13.71
CA CYS A 130 16.72 6.70 -14.89
C CYS A 130 17.73 7.74 -15.41
N GLU A 131 18.84 7.28 -16.01
CA GLU A 131 19.96 8.16 -16.43
C GLU A 131 19.55 9.23 -17.46
N ILE A 132 18.56 8.91 -18.31
CA ILE A 132 18.00 9.83 -19.31
C ILE A 132 16.78 10.62 -18.82
N CYS A 133 16.28 10.34 -17.61
CA CYS A 133 15.07 10.95 -17.06
C CYS A 133 15.38 12.33 -16.48
N SER A 134 14.48 13.29 -16.64
CA SER A 134 14.57 14.65 -16.12
C SER A 134 13.34 15.04 -15.29
N PHE A 135 13.55 15.92 -14.31
CA PHE A 135 12.48 16.61 -13.57
C PHE A 135 11.57 17.48 -14.47
N GLU A 136 12.06 17.84 -15.65
CA GLU A 136 11.36 18.63 -16.67
C GLU A 136 10.75 17.79 -17.80
N ASP A 137 10.87 16.45 -17.77
CA ASP A 137 10.37 15.59 -18.87
C ASP A 137 8.87 15.74 -19.09
N GLU A 138 8.47 15.75 -20.36
CA GLU A 138 7.10 15.98 -20.79
C GLU A 138 6.45 14.71 -21.33
N VAL A 139 5.21 14.45 -20.91
CA VAL A 139 4.39 13.32 -21.38
C VAL A 139 3.06 13.79 -21.93
N TRP A 140 2.59 13.12 -22.96
CA TRP A 140 1.21 13.21 -23.45
C TRP A 140 0.31 12.30 -22.62
N MET A 141 -0.74 12.88 -22.05
CA MET A 141 -1.72 12.21 -21.20
C MET A 141 -3.13 12.76 -21.46
N PRO A 142 -4.23 12.09 -21.01
CA PRO A 142 -5.57 12.63 -21.14
C PRO A 142 -5.70 13.99 -20.45
N ASN A 143 -6.36 14.97 -21.09
CA ASN A 143 -6.64 16.25 -20.45
C ASN A 143 -7.69 16.04 -19.35
N LEU A 144 -7.21 16.05 -18.11
CA LEU A 144 -8.00 15.85 -16.90
C LEU A 144 -9.18 16.83 -16.79
N ALA A 145 -9.03 18.11 -17.16
CA ALA A 145 -10.09 19.11 -17.08
C ALA A 145 -11.15 18.93 -18.19
N LEU A 146 -10.78 18.41 -19.36
CA LEU A 146 -11.75 18.12 -20.42
C LEU A 146 -12.47 16.79 -20.19
N MET A 147 -11.77 15.74 -19.73
CA MET A 147 -12.41 14.47 -19.34
C MET A 147 -13.42 14.68 -18.21
N THR A 148 -13.13 15.61 -17.31
CA THR A 148 -14.09 16.15 -16.33
C THR A 148 -15.34 16.73 -16.94
N THR A 149 -15.19 17.65 -17.89
CA THR A 149 -16.32 18.31 -18.52
C THR A 149 -17.23 17.27 -19.19
N ALA A 150 -16.64 16.29 -19.87
CA ALA A 150 -17.35 15.14 -20.42
C ALA A 150 -18.06 14.29 -19.35
N THR A 151 -17.37 13.99 -18.24
CA THR A 151 -17.93 13.20 -17.13
C THR A 151 -19.14 13.88 -16.49
N LEU A 152 -19.06 15.20 -16.28
CA LEU A 152 -20.15 16.02 -15.73
C LEU A 152 -21.31 16.17 -16.74
N MET A 153 -21.02 16.28 -18.04
CA MET A 153 -22.05 16.31 -19.08
C MET A 153 -22.82 14.98 -19.17
N ALA A 154 -22.11 13.85 -19.32
CA ALA A 154 -22.70 12.52 -19.37
C ALA A 154 -23.55 12.18 -18.13
N GLY A 155 -23.14 12.65 -16.95
CA GLY A 155 -23.92 12.48 -15.71
C GLY A 155 -25.19 13.34 -15.61
N THR A 156 -25.31 14.42 -16.39
CA THR A 156 -26.35 15.45 -16.20
C THR A 156 -27.53 15.27 -17.15
N LYS A 157 -28.50 14.45 -16.73
CA LYS A 157 -29.67 14.00 -17.52
C LYS A 157 -30.49 15.11 -18.21
N ASN A 158 -30.50 16.33 -17.69
CA ASN A 158 -31.37 17.43 -18.15
C ASN A 158 -30.61 18.63 -18.77
N LEU A 159 -29.44 18.40 -19.39
CA LEU A 159 -28.71 19.46 -20.10
C LEU A 159 -29.46 19.97 -21.34
N THR A 160 -29.73 21.28 -21.37
CA THR A 160 -30.34 21.95 -22.52
C THR A 160 -29.38 22.06 -23.71
N GLY A 161 -29.92 22.17 -24.93
CA GLY A 161 -29.11 22.38 -26.15
C GLY A 161 -28.20 23.61 -26.06
N THR A 162 -28.66 24.70 -25.43
CA THR A 162 -27.85 25.91 -25.22
C THR A 162 -26.66 25.63 -24.28
N GLN A 163 -26.84 24.84 -23.22
CA GLN A 163 -25.74 24.48 -22.30
C GLN A 163 -24.72 23.54 -22.94
N ARG A 164 -25.18 22.58 -23.74
CA ARG A 164 -24.34 21.69 -24.57
C ARG A 164 -23.49 22.53 -25.53
N LEU A 165 -24.11 23.42 -26.30
CA LEU A 165 -23.42 24.35 -27.22
C LEU A 165 -22.44 25.29 -26.50
N LEU A 166 -22.84 25.90 -25.37
CA LEU A 166 -21.95 26.80 -24.60
C LEU A 166 -20.70 26.07 -24.10
N THR A 167 -20.84 24.81 -23.66
CA THR A 167 -19.72 24.00 -23.19
C THR A 167 -18.81 23.56 -24.34
N SER A 168 -19.41 23.17 -25.47
CA SER A 168 -18.70 22.77 -26.69
C SER A 168 -17.90 23.93 -27.32
N PHE A 169 -18.53 25.09 -27.53
CA PHE A 169 -17.83 26.28 -28.01
C PHE A 169 -16.84 26.84 -26.97
N GLY A 170 -17.17 26.78 -25.68
CA GLY A 170 -16.29 27.25 -24.61
C GLY A 170 -14.98 26.46 -24.52
N THR A 171 -15.06 25.12 -24.52
CA THR A 171 -13.89 24.24 -24.54
C THR A 171 -13.06 24.42 -25.81
N LEU A 172 -13.70 24.55 -26.98
CA LEU A 172 -13.01 24.79 -28.25
C LEU A 172 -12.30 26.16 -28.29
N LEU A 173 -12.95 27.24 -27.85
CA LEU A 173 -12.37 28.59 -27.82
C LEU A 173 -11.20 28.71 -26.83
N LEU A 174 -11.19 27.90 -25.78
CA LEU A 174 -10.09 27.81 -24.81
C LEU A 174 -8.92 26.93 -25.28
N GLY A 175 -9.02 26.29 -26.45
CA GLY A 175 -8.00 25.34 -26.92
C GLY A 175 -7.94 24.04 -26.10
N SER A 176 -9.05 23.62 -25.49
CA SER A 176 -9.12 22.40 -24.69
C SER A 176 -9.28 21.16 -25.58
N TYR A 177 -8.19 20.40 -25.71
CA TYR A 177 -8.13 19.15 -26.49
C TYR A 177 -8.11 17.90 -25.59
N PRO A 178 -8.42 16.69 -26.13
CA PRO A 178 -8.59 15.46 -25.32
C PRO A 178 -7.30 14.96 -24.68
N PHE A 179 -6.16 15.32 -25.27
CA PHE A 179 -4.83 15.03 -24.76
C PHE A 179 -4.08 16.34 -24.50
N ILE A 180 -3.25 16.33 -23.47
CA ILE A 180 -2.40 17.47 -23.09
C ILE A 180 -0.97 16.97 -22.86
N ARG A 181 0.00 17.80 -23.25
CA ARG A 181 1.42 17.58 -22.98
C ARG A 181 1.80 18.38 -21.73
N VAL A 182 2.21 17.69 -20.68
CA VAL A 182 2.54 18.29 -19.37
C VAL A 182 3.83 17.68 -18.81
N LYS A 183 4.47 18.40 -17.89
CA LYS A 183 5.71 17.97 -17.26
C LYS A 183 5.44 16.97 -16.14
N MET A 184 6.29 15.95 -16.01
CA MET A 184 6.14 14.83 -15.08
C MET A 184 5.85 15.29 -13.64
N ARG A 185 6.59 16.28 -13.12
CA ARG A 185 6.35 16.83 -11.77
C ARG A 185 4.97 17.49 -11.63
N GLU A 186 4.47 18.12 -12.70
CA GLU A 186 3.24 18.92 -12.75
C GLU A 186 2.01 18.02 -12.95
N ALA A 187 2.20 16.88 -13.60
CA ALA A 187 1.25 15.78 -13.60
C ALA A 187 1.17 15.12 -12.20
N LEU A 188 2.30 14.89 -11.53
CA LEU A 188 2.33 14.20 -10.23
C LEU A 188 1.97 15.13 -9.04
N PHE A 189 2.95 15.82 -8.45
CA PHE A 189 2.83 16.46 -7.12
C PHE A 189 2.66 17.99 -7.16
N TYR A 190 3.05 18.63 -8.27
CA TYR A 190 2.84 20.07 -8.51
C TYR A 190 1.48 20.28 -9.19
N SER A 191 1.33 21.33 -10.00
CA SER A 191 0.14 21.53 -10.85
C SER A 191 0.59 22.08 -12.19
N TYR A 192 -0.02 21.61 -13.27
CA TYR A 192 0.08 22.30 -14.55
C TYR A 192 -0.98 23.42 -14.65
N SER A 193 -0.84 24.29 -15.65
CA SER A 193 -1.83 25.31 -15.98
C SER A 193 -2.81 24.77 -17.03
N ASP A 194 -4.11 24.88 -16.77
CA ASP A 194 -5.16 24.46 -17.70
C ASP A 194 -6.14 25.63 -17.98
N PRO A 195 -6.60 25.84 -19.24
CA PRO A 195 -7.53 26.91 -19.60
C PRO A 195 -8.90 26.85 -18.92
N LEU A 196 -9.47 25.65 -18.72
CA LEU A 196 -10.78 25.46 -18.07
C LEU A 196 -10.66 25.74 -16.57
N ILE A 197 -9.60 25.23 -15.91
CA ILE A 197 -9.29 25.54 -14.51
C ILE A 197 -9.06 27.05 -14.31
N SER A 198 -8.42 27.71 -15.28
CA SER A 198 -8.24 29.16 -15.28
C SER A 198 -9.58 29.91 -15.42
N LEU A 199 -10.47 29.46 -16.31
CA LEU A 199 -11.80 30.05 -16.49
C LEU A 199 -12.66 29.96 -15.23
N ILE A 200 -12.80 28.77 -14.63
CA ILE A 200 -13.68 28.57 -13.45
C ILE A 200 -13.19 29.32 -12.21
N ASN A 201 -11.89 29.60 -12.13
CA ASN A 201 -11.33 30.43 -11.08
C ASN A 201 -11.45 31.93 -11.32
N SER A 202 -11.70 32.36 -12.56
CA SER A 202 -11.73 33.77 -12.94
C SER A 202 -12.80 34.58 -12.19
N PRO A 203 -12.56 35.88 -11.93
CA PRO A 203 -13.60 36.77 -11.41
C PRO A 203 -14.83 36.82 -12.33
N ALA A 204 -14.63 36.74 -13.65
CA ALA A 204 -15.70 36.77 -14.64
C ALA A 204 -16.68 35.60 -14.48
N TYR A 205 -16.18 34.36 -14.38
CA TYR A 205 -17.03 33.18 -14.13
C TYR A 205 -17.77 33.29 -12.79
N LYS A 206 -17.06 33.70 -11.72
CA LYS A 206 -17.62 33.86 -10.37
C LYS A 206 -18.63 35.00 -10.24
N ILE A 207 -18.63 35.96 -11.17
CA ILE A 207 -19.69 36.98 -11.32
C ILE A 207 -20.86 36.41 -12.12
N LEU A 208 -20.58 35.72 -13.24
CA LEU A 208 -21.60 35.13 -14.10
C LEU A 208 -22.49 34.13 -13.34
N GLU A 209 -21.88 33.22 -12.58
CA GLU A 209 -22.55 32.22 -11.74
C GLU A 209 -23.45 32.85 -10.65
N LYS A 210 -23.01 33.98 -10.07
CA LYS A 210 -23.81 34.75 -9.10
C LYS A 210 -24.98 35.50 -9.76
N LEU A 211 -24.82 35.99 -10.98
CA LEU A 211 -25.87 36.69 -11.73
C LEU A 211 -26.92 35.73 -12.29
N THR A 212 -26.55 34.52 -12.71
CA THR A 212 -27.49 33.51 -13.21
C THR A 212 -28.24 32.79 -12.08
N GLY A 213 -27.68 32.74 -10.87
CA GLY A 213 -28.27 32.04 -9.72
C GLY A 213 -28.43 30.52 -9.92
N LYS A 214 -27.82 29.98 -10.97
CA LYS A 214 -27.85 28.59 -11.44
C LYS A 214 -26.54 28.28 -12.17
N PRO A 215 -26.06 27.02 -12.17
CA PRO A 215 -24.83 26.67 -12.87
C PRO A 215 -24.91 26.97 -14.37
N VAL A 216 -23.96 27.76 -14.87
CA VAL A 216 -23.97 28.30 -16.24
C VAL A 216 -23.98 27.19 -17.29
N PHE A 217 -23.16 26.17 -17.09
CA PHE A 217 -23.06 24.99 -17.96
C PHE A 217 -24.11 23.91 -17.67
N GLY A 218 -25.01 24.12 -16.70
CA GLY A 218 -26.09 23.20 -16.33
C GLY A 218 -25.74 22.09 -15.34
N PHE A 219 -24.45 21.93 -15.01
CA PHE A 219 -23.94 21.06 -13.95
C PHE A 219 -23.14 21.86 -12.92
N GLU A 220 -23.09 21.40 -11.67
CA GLU A 220 -22.26 22.05 -10.64
C GLU A 220 -20.77 21.95 -10.99
N VAL A 221 -20.09 23.09 -11.12
CA VAL A 221 -18.66 23.14 -11.39
C VAL A 221 -17.88 22.91 -10.08
N PRO A 222 -17.04 21.88 -9.99
CA PRO A 222 -16.26 21.64 -8.78
C PRO A 222 -15.22 22.75 -8.57
N GLN A 223 -15.22 23.35 -7.38
CA GLN A 223 -14.26 24.38 -7.00
C GLN A 223 -12.85 23.78 -6.88
N ILE A 224 -12.00 24.04 -7.88
CA ILE A 224 -10.69 23.41 -8.07
C ILE A 224 -9.69 24.49 -8.45
N GLN A 225 -8.61 24.61 -7.69
CA GLN A 225 -7.57 25.65 -7.83
C GLN A 225 -6.31 25.14 -8.53
N SER A 226 -6.11 23.83 -8.58
CA SER A 226 -4.90 23.16 -9.10
C SER A 226 -5.28 21.80 -9.69
N ILE A 227 -4.49 21.29 -10.63
CA ILE A 227 -4.79 20.09 -11.41
C ILE A 227 -3.55 19.24 -11.68
N GLY A 228 -3.75 17.93 -11.60
CA GLY A 228 -2.72 16.88 -11.62
C GLY A 228 -3.32 15.59 -11.02
N TYR A 229 -2.48 14.62 -10.70
CA TYR A 229 -2.86 13.36 -10.05
C TYR A 229 -2.79 13.46 -8.51
N PHE A 230 -1.75 14.10 -7.98
CA PHE A 230 -1.59 14.41 -6.54
C PHE A 230 -1.32 15.92 -6.33
N PRO A 231 -2.09 16.83 -6.96
CA PRO A 231 -1.69 18.22 -7.05
C PRO A 231 -1.70 18.89 -5.68
N LEU A 232 -0.59 19.56 -5.37
CA LEU A 232 -0.31 20.16 -4.06
C LEU A 232 -0.38 19.17 -2.89
N TYR A 233 -0.13 17.87 -3.11
CA TYR A 233 -0.04 16.91 -2.00
C TYR A 233 1.28 17.03 -1.21
N ASN A 234 2.36 17.49 -1.85
CA ASN A 234 3.65 17.62 -1.17
C ASN A 234 3.57 18.62 0.00
N HIS A 235 4.13 18.22 1.16
CA HIS A 235 4.07 18.94 2.44
C HIS A 235 2.65 19.17 2.95
N THR A 236 1.80 18.12 2.95
CA THR A 236 0.44 18.23 3.51
C THR A 236 0.12 17.16 4.55
N ALA A 237 -0.82 17.53 5.42
CA ALA A 237 -1.34 16.70 6.49
C ALA A 237 -2.42 15.74 6.01
N ASP A 238 -2.23 14.47 6.30
CA ASP A 238 -3.22 13.42 6.27
C ASP A 238 -4.38 13.66 7.27
N GLU A 239 -5.61 13.21 6.98
CA GLU A 239 -6.70 13.17 8.00
C GLU A 239 -6.25 12.50 9.29
N ASN A 240 -6.85 12.93 10.39
CA ASN A 240 -6.61 12.38 11.70
C ASN A 240 -6.91 10.87 11.76
N TYR A 241 -5.98 10.13 12.32
CA TYR A 241 -6.12 8.75 12.73
C TYR A 241 -6.31 8.67 14.25
N VAL A 242 -7.00 7.62 14.69
CA VAL A 242 -6.96 7.15 16.08
C VAL A 242 -6.50 5.69 16.07
N VAL A 243 -5.36 5.42 16.69
CA VAL A 243 -4.79 4.07 16.85
C VAL A 243 -4.76 3.67 18.32
N SER A 244 -4.79 2.38 18.61
CA SER A 244 -4.47 1.88 19.95
C SER A 244 -2.97 2.02 20.22
N THR A 245 -2.64 2.50 21.43
CA THR A 245 -1.25 2.62 21.90
C THR A 245 -0.62 1.27 22.21
N GLY A 246 -1.42 0.20 22.36
CA GLY A 246 -0.97 -1.08 22.91
C GLY A 246 -0.86 -1.10 24.44
N LYS A 247 -1.29 -0.03 25.13
CA LYS A 247 -1.19 0.08 26.59
C LYS A 247 -1.94 -1.03 27.34
N SER A 248 -3.14 -1.39 26.86
CA SER A 248 -4.01 -2.44 27.40
C SER A 248 -3.75 -3.82 26.77
N ASP A 249 -3.60 -3.91 25.44
CA ASP A 249 -3.12 -5.13 24.75
C ASP A 249 -2.03 -4.81 23.72
N TYR A 250 -0.83 -5.35 23.92
CA TYR A 250 0.32 -5.22 23.01
C TYR A 250 0.07 -5.80 21.60
N LYS A 251 -1.00 -6.59 21.41
CA LYS A 251 -1.45 -7.04 20.09
C LYS A 251 -2.13 -5.94 19.27
N GLU A 252 -2.56 -4.86 19.90
CA GLU A 252 -3.28 -3.74 19.26
C GLU A 252 -2.37 -2.53 18.98
N VAL A 253 -1.06 -2.63 19.21
CA VAL A 253 -0.11 -1.51 19.03
C VAL A 253 -0.06 -1.04 17.57
N GLY A 254 -0.43 0.23 17.34
CA GLY A 254 -0.51 0.84 16.02
C GLY A 254 -1.75 0.46 15.20
N ILE A 255 -2.69 -0.32 15.76
CA ILE A 255 -3.92 -0.75 15.08
C ILE A 255 -4.96 0.36 15.12
N ILE A 256 -5.52 0.67 13.94
CA ILE A 256 -6.49 1.73 13.70
C ILE A 256 -7.84 1.37 14.32
N LYS A 257 -8.41 2.35 15.03
CA LYS A 257 -9.77 2.35 15.57
C LYS A 257 -10.70 3.21 14.72
N THR A 258 -10.24 4.43 14.38
CA THR A 258 -10.95 5.33 13.45
C THR A 258 -9.97 6.11 12.56
N TRP A 259 -10.49 6.59 11.44
CA TRP A 259 -9.83 7.50 10.51
C TRP A 259 -10.84 8.56 10.08
N ALA A 260 -10.42 9.83 10.01
CA ALA A 260 -11.31 10.97 9.79
C ALA A 260 -12.54 10.96 10.74
N ASN A 261 -12.30 10.60 12.01
CA ASN A 261 -13.29 10.46 13.09
C ASN A 261 -14.31 9.31 12.94
N SER A 262 -14.16 8.39 11.98
CA SER A 262 -15.07 7.26 11.77
C SER A 262 -14.34 5.91 11.69
N SER A 263 -14.97 4.82 12.15
CA SER A 263 -14.52 3.45 11.87
C SER A 263 -15.02 2.91 10.52
N SER A 264 -15.96 3.63 9.88
CA SER A 264 -16.58 3.28 8.60
C SER A 264 -16.37 4.41 7.59
N LEU A 265 -15.90 4.05 6.38
CA LEU A 265 -15.68 5.00 5.28
C LEU A 265 -16.97 5.60 4.70
N GLY A 266 -18.12 4.93 4.88
CA GLY A 266 -19.43 5.42 4.47
C GLY A 266 -19.67 5.60 2.96
N TRP A 267 -18.79 5.08 2.09
CA TRP A 267 -18.92 5.20 0.63
C TRP A 267 -18.94 3.89 -0.15
N TRP A 268 -18.64 2.75 0.47
CA TRP A 268 -18.76 1.41 -0.11
C TRP A 268 -20.14 0.78 0.11
N HIS A 269 -20.48 -0.27 -0.66
CA HIS A 269 -21.81 -0.85 -0.66
C HIS A 269 -22.07 -1.88 0.47
N SER A 270 -21.11 -2.17 1.35
CA SER A 270 -21.32 -2.99 2.55
C SER A 270 -20.58 -2.46 3.77
N ASP A 271 -21.05 -2.78 4.98
CA ASP A 271 -20.36 -2.40 6.22
C ASP A 271 -18.94 -3.00 6.28
N SER A 272 -18.79 -4.26 5.85
CA SER A 272 -17.49 -4.95 5.81
C SER A 272 -16.46 -4.25 4.93
N THR A 273 -16.89 -3.70 3.79
CA THR A 273 -15.98 -3.02 2.84
C THR A 273 -15.67 -1.57 3.25
N ASN A 274 -16.54 -0.96 4.08
CA ASN A 274 -16.33 0.34 4.70
C ASN A 274 -15.48 0.30 5.99
N ASP A 275 -15.44 -0.82 6.71
CA ASP A 275 -14.76 -0.94 8.00
C ASP A 275 -13.23 -0.80 7.89
N VAL A 276 -12.66 0.18 8.59
CA VAL A 276 -11.20 0.38 8.73
C VAL A 276 -10.66 -0.02 10.11
N SER A 277 -11.53 -0.48 11.02
CA SER A 277 -11.09 -0.95 12.34
C SER A 277 -10.32 -2.27 12.22
N GLY A 278 -9.31 -2.44 13.09
CA GLY A 278 -8.41 -3.59 13.04
C GLY A 278 -7.36 -3.52 11.92
N ALA A 279 -7.30 -2.41 11.18
CA ALA A 279 -6.30 -2.20 10.13
C ALA A 279 -5.01 -1.55 10.64
N SER A 280 -3.92 -1.74 9.92
CA SER A 280 -2.62 -1.10 10.15
C SER A 280 -2.33 -0.04 9.09
N ASP A 281 -1.63 1.03 9.48
CA ASP A 281 -1.02 2.02 8.57
C ASP A 281 0.20 1.45 7.80
N GLY A 282 0.60 0.20 8.07
CA GLY A 282 1.76 -0.45 7.47
C GLY A 282 3.07 -0.30 8.28
N THR A 283 3.09 0.50 9.35
CA THR A 283 4.25 0.66 10.23
C THR A 283 4.34 -0.50 11.24
N TYR A 284 3.27 -0.70 12.00
CA TYR A 284 3.13 -1.75 13.02
C TYR A 284 1.80 -2.50 12.86
N TRP A 285 1.86 -3.83 12.95
CA TRP A 285 0.75 -4.75 12.70
C TRP A 285 0.22 -5.45 13.96
N GLY A 286 0.53 -4.90 15.15
CA GLY A 286 0.32 -5.58 16.41
C GLY A 286 1.47 -6.52 16.81
N GLY A 287 1.76 -6.62 18.11
CA GLY A 287 2.79 -7.51 18.64
C GLY A 287 2.37 -8.99 18.62
N TYR A 288 3.34 -9.90 18.51
CA TYR A 288 3.15 -11.36 18.54
C TYR A 288 2.12 -11.88 17.52
N LEU A 289 2.37 -11.56 16.25
CA LEU A 289 1.65 -12.12 15.10
C LEU A 289 1.66 -13.65 15.12
N LYS A 290 0.62 -14.23 14.51
CA LYS A 290 0.56 -15.65 14.14
C LYS A 290 0.40 -15.79 12.62
N LYS A 291 0.76 -16.95 12.06
CA LYS A 291 0.70 -17.18 10.60
C LYS A 291 -0.73 -17.21 10.08
N GLU A 292 -1.65 -17.60 10.94
CA GLU A 292 -3.08 -17.76 10.68
C GLU A 292 -3.83 -16.42 10.75
N ASN A 293 -3.17 -15.34 11.17
CA ASN A 293 -3.73 -14.00 11.16
C ASN A 293 -3.65 -13.42 9.74
N ASN A 294 -4.79 -13.27 9.06
CA ASN A 294 -4.90 -12.29 7.98
C ASN A 294 -4.70 -10.88 8.58
N LEU A 295 -4.00 -10.01 7.87
CA LEU A 295 -3.75 -8.63 8.27
C LEU A 295 -4.56 -7.67 7.39
N LYS A 296 -5.25 -6.69 7.98
CA LYS A 296 -5.85 -5.58 7.22
C LYS A 296 -4.81 -4.47 7.08
N ASN A 297 -4.50 -4.04 5.86
CA ASN A 297 -3.83 -2.77 5.62
C ASN A 297 -4.89 -1.70 5.33
N PHE A 298 -4.87 -0.57 6.05
CA PHE A 298 -5.61 0.62 5.62
C PHE A 298 -4.63 1.74 5.32
N GLN A 299 -4.58 2.04 4.03
CA GLN A 299 -3.76 3.08 3.47
C GLN A 299 -4.68 3.99 2.66
N SER A 300 -4.88 5.18 3.17
CA SER A 300 -6.07 5.99 2.89
C SER A 300 -6.18 6.50 1.46
N TYR A 301 -5.07 6.49 0.70
CA TYR A 301 -5.06 6.80 -0.72
C TYR A 301 -5.71 5.74 -1.59
N PHE A 302 -5.84 4.49 -1.11
CA PHE A 302 -6.66 3.47 -1.78
C PHE A 302 -8.17 3.66 -1.55
N CYS A 303 -8.56 4.51 -0.58
CA CYS A 303 -9.96 4.69 -0.17
C CYS A 303 -10.69 3.41 0.27
N ARG A 304 -9.95 2.35 0.61
CA ARG A 304 -10.41 1.06 1.17
C ARG A 304 -9.30 0.45 2.02
N HIS A 305 -9.64 -0.56 2.82
CA HIS A 305 -8.62 -1.48 3.34
C HIS A 305 -8.34 -2.59 2.30
N MET A 306 -7.22 -3.28 2.46
CA MET A 306 -6.83 -4.45 1.66
C MET A 306 -6.39 -5.59 2.58
N GLU A 307 -6.82 -6.83 2.29
CA GLU A 307 -6.46 -8.01 3.08
C GLU A 307 -5.09 -8.54 2.67
N MET A 308 -4.30 -8.96 3.66
CA MET A 308 -3.00 -9.59 3.47
C MET A 308 -2.91 -10.95 4.14
N GLN A 309 -2.33 -11.91 3.45
CA GLN A 309 -2.19 -13.31 3.84
C GLN A 309 -0.71 -13.70 3.99
N TYR A 310 -0.43 -14.68 4.84
CA TYR A 310 0.94 -15.18 5.08
C TYR A 310 1.47 -15.96 3.86
N ASP A 311 2.55 -15.45 3.26
CA ASP A 311 3.21 -16.01 2.07
C ASP A 311 4.43 -16.89 2.42
N GLY A 312 5.08 -16.64 3.56
CA GLY A 312 6.22 -17.46 3.98
C GLY A 312 7.05 -16.91 5.13
N ALA A 313 8.07 -17.66 5.53
CA ALA A 313 9.11 -17.21 6.44
C ALA A 313 10.37 -16.84 5.67
N GLY A 314 11.05 -15.77 6.08
CA GLY A 314 12.26 -15.26 5.45
C GLY A 314 13.17 -14.56 6.44
N THR A 315 14.16 -13.84 5.91
CA THR A 315 15.10 -13.05 6.73
C THR A 315 15.58 -11.83 5.96
N VAL A 316 15.64 -10.68 6.64
CA VAL A 316 16.16 -9.42 6.10
C VAL A 316 17.29 -8.95 7.03
N ASP A 317 18.51 -8.80 6.52
CA ASP A 317 19.71 -8.38 7.27
C ASP A 317 19.95 -9.15 8.60
N GLY A 318 19.54 -10.42 8.62
CA GLY A 318 19.63 -11.32 9.77
C GLY A 318 18.45 -11.27 10.74
N ILE A 319 17.48 -10.37 10.56
CA ILE A 319 16.19 -10.32 11.28
C ILE A 319 15.27 -11.40 10.70
N SER A 320 14.66 -12.23 11.55
CA SER A 320 13.63 -13.18 11.10
C SER A 320 12.34 -12.43 10.79
N THR A 321 11.80 -12.62 9.59
CA THR A 321 10.58 -11.93 9.11
C THR A 321 9.59 -12.92 8.52
N TRP A 322 8.31 -12.58 8.56
CA TRP A 322 7.28 -13.25 7.76
C TRP A 322 6.90 -12.37 6.57
N ALA A 323 6.78 -13.00 5.41
CA ALA A 323 6.26 -12.40 4.21
C ALA A 323 4.73 -12.42 4.27
N TYR A 324 4.11 -11.27 4.03
CA TYR A 324 2.68 -11.14 3.82
C TYR A 324 2.45 -10.47 2.46
N LYS A 325 1.61 -11.10 1.63
CA LYS A 325 1.15 -10.53 0.34
C LYS A 325 -0.28 -10.05 0.51
N PHE A 326 -0.71 -9.12 -0.33
CA PHE A 326 -2.15 -8.92 -0.53
C PHE A 326 -2.78 -10.19 -1.09
N ALA A 327 -4.02 -10.47 -0.72
CA ALA A 327 -4.73 -11.62 -1.26
C ALA A 327 -4.90 -11.45 -2.78
N ASP A 328 -4.65 -12.49 -3.58
CA ASP A 328 -4.72 -12.41 -5.05
C ASP A 328 -6.12 -12.01 -5.54
N ASP A 329 -7.14 -12.30 -4.74
CA ASP A 329 -8.55 -11.97 -4.95
C ASP A 329 -8.96 -10.57 -4.43
N THR A 330 -8.04 -9.74 -3.95
CA THR A 330 -8.36 -8.44 -3.28
C THR A 330 -9.23 -7.51 -4.13
N PHE A 331 -9.18 -7.63 -5.46
CA PHE A 331 -9.95 -6.82 -6.40
C PHE A 331 -11.00 -7.61 -7.18
N ASP A 332 -11.24 -8.88 -6.83
CA ASP A 332 -12.31 -9.67 -7.43
C ASP A 332 -13.67 -9.26 -6.84
N THR A 333 -14.35 -8.35 -7.52
CA THR A 333 -15.67 -7.83 -7.15
C THR A 333 -16.81 -8.84 -7.33
N SER A 334 -16.56 -10.00 -7.96
CA SER A 334 -17.55 -11.08 -8.05
C SER A 334 -17.70 -11.85 -6.72
N LEU A 335 -16.64 -11.88 -5.89
CA LEU A 335 -16.67 -12.58 -4.61
C LEU A 335 -17.48 -11.81 -3.56
N ALA A 336 -18.31 -12.54 -2.81
CA ALA A 336 -19.19 -11.97 -1.79
C ALA A 336 -18.47 -11.13 -0.71
N LYS A 337 -17.19 -11.39 -0.42
CA LYS A 337 -16.39 -10.58 0.52
C LYS A 337 -16.02 -9.19 -0.02
N ASN A 338 -15.93 -9.07 -1.35
CA ASN A 338 -15.50 -7.88 -2.09
C ASN A 338 -16.64 -7.20 -2.84
N SER A 339 -17.85 -7.78 -2.89
CA SER A 339 -18.98 -7.23 -3.66
C SER A 339 -19.36 -5.81 -3.25
N GLY A 340 -19.07 -5.41 -2.00
CA GLY A 340 -19.19 -4.02 -1.54
C GLY A 340 -18.28 -3.02 -2.26
N TYR A 341 -17.24 -3.51 -2.93
CA TYR A 341 -16.30 -2.79 -3.78
C TYR A 341 -16.68 -2.77 -5.28
N ALA A 342 -17.75 -3.49 -5.67
CA ALA A 342 -18.20 -3.57 -7.05
C ALA A 342 -18.59 -2.20 -7.62
N VAL A 343 -18.29 -1.99 -8.91
CA VAL A 343 -18.46 -0.70 -9.56
C VAL A 343 -19.69 -0.69 -10.44
N GLU A 344 -20.62 0.19 -10.11
CA GLU A 344 -21.81 0.50 -10.91
C GLU A 344 -21.44 1.35 -12.14
N ASN A 345 -22.32 1.41 -13.13
CA ASN A 345 -22.16 2.29 -14.30
C ASN A 345 -23.18 3.46 -14.29
N PRO A 346 -23.06 4.45 -13.36
CA PRO A 346 -24.01 5.55 -13.24
C PRO A 346 -24.06 6.49 -14.45
N LEU A 347 -23.02 6.48 -15.30
CA LEU A 347 -22.95 7.26 -16.54
C LEU A 347 -23.59 6.55 -17.74
N ASN A 348 -23.95 5.26 -17.59
CA ASN A 348 -24.46 4.41 -18.67
C ASN A 348 -23.55 4.31 -19.91
N LEU A 349 -22.25 4.57 -19.74
CA LEU A 349 -21.27 4.57 -20.83
C LEU A 349 -20.76 3.15 -21.08
N THR A 350 -20.71 2.74 -22.35
CA THR A 350 -20.16 1.44 -22.74
C THR A 350 -18.63 1.55 -22.85
N PHE A 351 -17.91 0.87 -21.94
CA PHE A 351 -16.46 0.71 -21.98
C PHE A 351 -16.04 -0.73 -22.34
N PHE A 352 -16.84 -1.73 -21.95
CA PHE A 352 -16.50 -3.17 -22.05
C PHE A 352 -17.65 -3.98 -22.69
N PRO A 353 -17.92 -3.78 -23.99
CA PRO A 353 -19.06 -4.38 -24.68
C PRO A 353 -18.96 -5.91 -24.86
N LYS A 354 -17.78 -6.51 -25.00
CA LYS A 354 -17.63 -7.98 -25.03
C LYS A 354 -18.01 -8.57 -23.69
N TYR A 355 -17.44 -8.05 -22.61
CA TYR A 355 -17.72 -8.54 -21.25
C TYR A 355 -19.21 -8.43 -20.90
N GLN A 356 -19.84 -7.28 -21.15
CA GLN A 356 -21.26 -7.05 -20.89
C GLN A 356 -22.16 -8.04 -21.66
N LYS A 357 -21.83 -8.31 -22.93
CA LYS A 357 -22.56 -9.30 -23.75
C LYS A 357 -22.40 -10.73 -23.20
N ASN A 358 -21.19 -11.12 -22.81
CA ASN A 358 -20.89 -12.46 -22.30
C ASN A 358 -21.59 -12.76 -20.96
N GLN A 359 -21.81 -11.73 -20.13
CA GLN A 359 -22.57 -11.84 -18.88
C GLN A 359 -24.10 -11.91 -19.08
N GLY A 360 -24.61 -11.93 -20.32
CA GLY A 360 -26.05 -12.01 -20.62
C GLY A 360 -26.88 -10.80 -20.18
N LEU A 361 -26.21 -9.64 -19.96
CA LEU A 361 -26.82 -8.44 -19.38
C LEU A 361 -27.65 -7.67 -20.42
N ASN A 362 -28.90 -8.10 -20.60
CA ASN A 362 -29.85 -7.49 -21.54
C ASN A 362 -30.26 -6.04 -21.20
N ASN A 363 -29.99 -5.58 -19.97
CA ASN A 363 -30.23 -4.21 -19.52
C ASN A 363 -28.91 -3.44 -19.42
N TRP A 364 -28.73 -2.47 -20.33
CA TRP A 364 -27.56 -1.59 -20.40
C TRP A 364 -27.34 -0.79 -19.09
N ASN A 365 -28.44 -0.33 -18.47
CA ASN A 365 -28.42 0.39 -17.21
C ASN A 365 -27.90 -0.51 -16.07
N ASN A 366 -26.89 -0.03 -15.32
CA ASN A 366 -26.29 -0.71 -14.16
C ASN A 366 -25.64 -2.07 -14.42
N SER A 367 -25.12 -2.33 -15.63
CA SER A 367 -24.15 -3.42 -15.83
C SER A 367 -22.86 -3.15 -15.03
N PRO A 368 -22.36 -4.09 -14.20
CA PRO A 368 -21.13 -3.92 -13.44
C PRO A 368 -19.89 -4.01 -14.35
N PHE A 369 -18.79 -3.41 -13.90
CA PHE A 369 -17.50 -3.49 -14.58
C PHE A 369 -16.82 -4.86 -14.42
N PRO A 370 -15.94 -5.28 -15.35
CA PRO A 370 -15.17 -6.52 -15.23
C PRO A 370 -14.39 -6.62 -13.90
N PRO A 371 -14.23 -7.83 -13.34
CA PRO A 371 -13.53 -8.04 -12.08
C PRO A 371 -12.08 -7.55 -12.13
N GLY A 372 -11.59 -7.08 -10.98
CA GLY A 372 -10.44 -6.20 -10.90
C GLY A 372 -10.80 -4.76 -10.64
N MET A 373 -11.84 -4.25 -11.28
CA MET A 373 -12.08 -2.82 -11.30
C MET A 373 -12.95 -2.44 -10.10
N VAL A 374 -12.34 -1.79 -9.11
CA VAL A 374 -12.89 -1.39 -7.78
C VAL A 374 -12.78 0.13 -7.59
N GLU A 375 -13.81 0.81 -7.07
CA GLU A 375 -13.87 2.28 -7.24
C GLU A 375 -12.84 3.10 -6.42
N GLN A 376 -12.07 4.01 -7.02
CA GLN A 376 -11.29 4.98 -6.23
C GLN A 376 -12.25 6.01 -5.62
N ARG A 377 -12.95 5.67 -4.53
CA ARG A 377 -14.12 6.44 -4.07
C ARG A 377 -13.83 7.78 -3.42
N CYS A 378 -12.62 8.03 -2.95
CA CYS A 378 -12.22 9.30 -2.33
C CYS A 378 -11.05 9.94 -3.09
N PHE A 379 -10.84 11.27 -2.97
CA PHE A 379 -9.54 11.78 -3.40
C PHE A 379 -8.52 11.22 -2.41
N PRO A 380 -7.34 10.79 -2.88
CA PRO A 380 -6.45 9.91 -2.11
C PRO A 380 -6.22 10.36 -0.65
N GLY A 381 -6.92 9.82 0.35
CA GLY A 381 -6.60 10.02 1.77
C GLY A 381 -7.03 11.31 2.50
N LYS A 382 -8.10 11.98 2.10
CA LYS A 382 -8.98 12.66 3.10
C LYS A 382 -10.45 12.27 2.92
N SER A 383 -11.30 12.36 3.95
CA SER A 383 -12.67 11.82 3.95
C SER A 383 -13.63 12.70 3.15
N GLN A 384 -13.59 12.53 1.82
CA GLN A 384 -14.47 13.21 0.89
C GLN A 384 -14.51 12.39 -0.40
N ARG A 385 -15.73 12.04 -0.83
CA ARG A 385 -15.95 11.24 -2.05
C ARG A 385 -15.51 12.00 -3.32
N LEU A 386 -15.07 11.26 -4.33
CA LEU A 386 -15.04 11.76 -5.71
C LEU A 386 -16.48 12.05 -6.18
N PRO A 387 -16.78 13.22 -6.79
CA PRO A 387 -18.08 13.49 -7.43
C PRO A 387 -18.31 12.74 -8.77
N PHE A 388 -17.53 11.69 -9.05
CA PHE A 388 -17.55 10.89 -10.27
C PHE A 388 -16.87 9.53 -10.02
N LEU A 389 -17.07 8.62 -10.96
CA LEU A 389 -16.67 7.21 -10.96
C LEU A 389 -15.18 7.04 -11.33
N ALA A 390 -14.51 5.98 -10.88
CA ALA A 390 -13.03 5.86 -10.86
C ALA A 390 -12.67 4.42 -10.45
N MET A 391 -11.68 3.63 -10.94
CA MET A 391 -11.64 2.14 -10.71
C MET A 391 -10.25 1.43 -10.66
N LEU A 392 -10.10 0.22 -10.11
CA LEU A 392 -8.83 -0.57 -10.00
C LEU A 392 -8.59 -1.61 -11.14
N SER A 393 -7.75 -2.66 -10.96
CA SER A 393 -7.69 -3.89 -11.79
C SER A 393 -7.08 -5.12 -11.05
N LEU A 394 -7.40 -6.36 -11.48
CA LEU A 394 -6.98 -7.68 -10.92
C LEU A 394 -5.78 -8.31 -11.68
N PRO A 395 -5.29 -9.50 -11.28
CA PRO A 395 -4.47 -10.42 -12.07
C PRO A 395 -5.13 -11.72 -12.62
N HIS A 396 -4.48 -12.24 -13.66
CA HIS A 396 -4.52 -13.58 -14.25
C HIS A 396 -5.84 -14.26 -14.65
N PHE A 397 -6.93 -13.53 -14.94
CA PHE A 397 -8.19 -14.14 -15.40
C PHE A 397 -8.76 -15.21 -14.45
N TYR A 398 -8.45 -15.13 -13.15
CA TYR A 398 -8.88 -16.14 -12.19
C TYR A 398 -10.40 -16.04 -11.98
N GLY A 399 -11.15 -16.90 -12.68
CA GLY A 399 -12.62 -16.85 -12.76
C GLY A 399 -13.20 -16.71 -14.18
N ALA A 400 -12.38 -16.62 -15.24
CA ALA A 400 -12.84 -16.55 -16.62
C ALA A 400 -13.36 -17.91 -17.16
N ASP A 401 -14.24 -17.85 -18.16
CA ASP A 401 -14.83 -19.02 -18.83
C ASP A 401 -13.79 -19.81 -19.65
N GLN A 402 -14.05 -21.10 -19.91
CA GLN A 402 -13.14 -21.97 -20.65
C GLN A 402 -12.85 -21.46 -22.08
N GLU A 403 -13.83 -20.85 -22.75
CA GLU A 403 -13.68 -20.31 -24.13
C GLU A 403 -12.62 -19.17 -24.21
N VAL A 404 -12.32 -18.51 -23.09
CA VAL A 404 -11.31 -17.43 -23.00
C VAL A 404 -9.88 -17.97 -23.12
N PHE A 405 -9.62 -19.22 -22.70
CA PHE A 405 -8.27 -19.81 -22.80
C PHE A 405 -7.95 -20.31 -24.21
N GLU A 406 -8.97 -20.67 -24.99
CA GLU A 406 -8.82 -21.33 -26.30
C GLU A 406 -8.70 -20.32 -27.46
N THR A 407 -9.11 -19.06 -27.24
CA THR A 407 -9.06 -17.97 -28.24
C THR A 407 -7.72 -17.22 -28.30
N VAL A 408 -6.81 -17.44 -27.33
CA VAL A 408 -5.50 -16.77 -27.27
C VAL A 408 -4.35 -17.69 -27.68
N GLY A 409 -3.92 -17.58 -28.93
CA GLY A 409 -2.82 -18.36 -29.50
C GLY A 409 -1.50 -18.13 -28.76
N GLY A 410 -1.13 -19.08 -27.89
CA GLY A 410 0.12 -19.05 -27.11
C GLY A 410 -0.05 -19.37 -25.61
N LEU A 411 -1.28 -19.43 -25.10
CA LEU A 411 -1.53 -19.86 -23.72
C LEU A 411 -1.53 -21.39 -23.60
N ALA A 412 -0.80 -21.90 -22.62
CA ALA A 412 -0.74 -23.32 -22.27
C ALA A 412 -0.89 -23.47 -20.73
N PRO A 413 -2.12 -23.31 -20.19
CA PRO A 413 -2.33 -23.13 -18.76
C PRO A 413 -1.91 -24.38 -17.96
N ASN A 414 -1.11 -24.18 -16.91
CA ASN A 414 -0.59 -25.27 -16.08
C ASN A 414 -0.68 -24.89 -14.60
N PRO A 415 -1.62 -25.48 -13.82
CA PRO A 415 -1.82 -25.16 -12.40
C PRO A 415 -0.56 -25.26 -11.54
N ALA A 416 0.36 -26.18 -11.84
CA ALA A 416 1.61 -26.34 -11.09
C ALA A 416 2.70 -25.31 -11.45
N LYS A 417 2.51 -24.54 -12.54
CA LYS A 417 3.39 -23.43 -12.98
C LYS A 417 2.75 -22.05 -12.84
N HIS A 418 1.47 -21.97 -12.48
CA HIS A 418 0.72 -20.72 -12.32
C HIS A 418 0.80 -20.13 -10.91
N ASN A 419 1.47 -20.81 -9.96
CA ASN A 419 1.94 -20.17 -8.73
C ASN A 419 2.88 -19.00 -9.06
N MET A 420 2.69 -17.84 -8.44
CA MET A 420 3.47 -16.64 -8.73
C MET A 420 4.95 -16.75 -8.33
N GLY A 421 5.77 -17.18 -9.29
CA GLY A 421 7.23 -17.13 -9.23
C GLY A 421 7.88 -18.44 -8.77
N VAL A 422 8.61 -19.11 -9.68
CA VAL A 422 9.48 -20.22 -9.29
C VAL A 422 10.75 -19.68 -8.63
N PHE A 423 10.74 -19.62 -7.31
CA PHE A 423 11.96 -19.45 -6.53
C PHE A 423 12.95 -20.57 -6.87
N LYS A 424 14.17 -20.23 -7.31
CA LYS A 424 15.28 -21.20 -7.38
C LYS A 424 15.79 -21.47 -5.96
N ILE A 425 15.14 -22.40 -5.28
CA ILE A 425 15.40 -22.78 -3.88
C ILE A 425 16.63 -23.67 -3.80
N GLN A 426 17.59 -23.32 -2.93
CA GLN A 426 18.71 -24.21 -2.59
C GLN A 426 18.18 -25.36 -1.70
N PRO A 427 18.28 -26.64 -2.10
CA PRO A 427 17.51 -27.74 -1.47
C PRO A 427 17.83 -28.04 0.00
N THR A 428 18.94 -27.56 0.53
CA THR A 428 19.44 -27.89 1.89
C THR A 428 19.11 -26.80 2.92
N VAL A 429 18.89 -25.55 2.48
CA VAL A 429 18.62 -24.40 3.36
C VAL A 429 17.40 -23.56 2.95
N GLY A 430 16.61 -24.02 1.97
CA GLY A 430 15.31 -23.41 1.62
C GLY A 430 15.39 -21.97 1.07
N SER A 431 16.57 -21.51 0.68
CA SER A 431 16.85 -20.09 0.41
C SER A 431 16.50 -19.70 -1.04
N THR A 432 15.72 -18.62 -1.19
CA THR A 432 15.45 -17.94 -2.47
C THR A 432 16.63 -17.06 -2.89
N VAL A 433 16.95 -17.05 -4.19
CA VAL A 433 18.10 -16.31 -4.74
C VAL A 433 17.74 -14.92 -5.33
N SER A 434 16.48 -14.64 -5.74
CA SER A 434 16.05 -13.31 -6.27
C SER A 434 14.51 -13.16 -6.44
N ALA A 435 13.90 -12.01 -6.08
CA ALA A 435 12.58 -11.46 -6.50
C ALA A 435 12.19 -10.14 -5.74
N GLU A 436 11.43 -9.19 -6.33
CA GLU A 436 11.47 -7.74 -5.96
C GLU A 436 10.20 -6.84 -6.26
N PHE A 437 9.78 -5.92 -5.32
CA PHE A 437 9.20 -4.50 -5.38
C PHE A 437 7.63 -4.15 -5.43
N ARG A 438 7.01 -2.90 -5.30
CA ARG A 438 6.93 -1.64 -4.40
C ARG A 438 5.96 -0.49 -5.03
N ILE A 439 5.36 0.68 -4.57
CA ILE A 439 4.38 1.24 -3.51
C ILE A 439 3.19 2.31 -3.92
N GLN A 440 3.13 3.66 -3.56
CA GLN A 440 1.90 4.46 -3.01
C GLN A 440 1.69 6.05 -3.26
N PHE A 441 0.51 6.74 -2.92
CA PHE A 441 0.28 8.14 -2.30
C PHE A 441 -1.04 9.05 -2.40
N ARG A 442 -1.15 10.21 -1.66
CA ARG A 442 -2.36 10.89 -1.00
C ARG A 442 -2.78 12.37 -1.42
N LYS A 443 -3.44 13.24 -0.58
CA LYS A 443 -4.41 14.35 -0.95
C LYS A 443 -4.02 15.82 -0.65
N SER A 444 -4.40 16.74 -1.56
CA SER A 444 -5.19 17.95 -1.17
C SER A 444 -6.00 18.65 -2.29
N GLN A 445 -6.67 17.91 -3.18
CA GLN A 445 -7.52 18.51 -4.23
C GLN A 445 -8.79 17.70 -4.46
N ARG A 446 -9.85 18.33 -4.98
CA ARG A 446 -10.87 17.60 -5.73
C ARG A 446 -10.29 17.27 -7.11
N LEU A 447 -9.97 16.00 -7.37
CA LEU A 447 -9.94 15.50 -8.76
C LEU A 447 -11.34 15.70 -9.38
N PRO A 448 -11.46 15.86 -10.71
CA PRO A 448 -12.81 15.91 -11.32
C PRO A 448 -13.16 14.90 -12.45
N PHE A 449 -12.34 13.88 -12.75
CA PHE A 449 -12.41 13.04 -13.98
C PHE A 449 -12.37 11.53 -13.71
N LEU A 450 -12.88 10.70 -14.64
CA LEU A 450 -12.93 9.23 -14.45
C LEU A 450 -11.55 8.59 -14.19
N ALA A 451 -11.23 8.25 -12.93
CA ALA A 451 -9.85 8.01 -12.47
C ALA A 451 -9.56 6.54 -12.09
N MET A 452 -8.83 5.78 -12.90
CA MET A 452 -8.69 4.34 -12.70
C MET A 452 -7.29 3.88 -12.19
N LEU A 453 -7.17 3.54 -10.91
CA LEU A 453 -6.06 2.74 -10.39
C LEU A 453 -5.96 1.34 -11.06
N SER A 454 -4.93 0.53 -10.80
CA SER A 454 -4.77 -0.85 -11.34
C SER A 454 -3.52 -1.57 -10.82
N LEU A 455 -3.23 -2.81 -11.26
CA LEU A 455 -1.85 -3.31 -11.29
C LEU A 455 -1.14 -2.86 -12.59
N PRO A 456 0.20 -2.66 -12.61
CA PRO A 456 0.91 -2.13 -13.78
C PRO A 456 0.65 -2.87 -15.09
N HIS A 457 0.48 -2.12 -16.18
CA HIS A 457 0.06 -2.62 -17.49
C HIS A 457 -1.31 -3.35 -17.45
N PHE A 458 -2.19 -2.96 -16.52
CA PHE A 458 -3.42 -3.70 -16.15
C PHE A 458 -3.15 -5.20 -15.91
N TYR A 459 -2.06 -5.53 -15.21
CA TYR A 459 -1.51 -6.89 -15.10
C TYR A 459 -2.56 -7.93 -14.69
N GLY A 460 -3.18 -8.53 -15.71
CA GLY A 460 -4.15 -9.62 -15.63
C GLY A 460 -5.60 -9.22 -15.31
N ALA A 461 -6.00 -8.00 -15.65
CA ALA A 461 -7.40 -7.63 -15.80
C ALA A 461 -8.09 -8.49 -16.89
N ASP A 462 -9.41 -8.34 -17.06
CA ASP A 462 -10.12 -8.92 -18.20
C ASP A 462 -9.47 -8.53 -19.55
N GLN A 463 -9.56 -9.43 -20.54
CA GLN A 463 -8.91 -9.28 -21.84
C GLN A 463 -9.30 -7.96 -22.51
N GLU A 464 -10.57 -7.58 -22.42
CA GLU A 464 -11.05 -6.35 -23.04
C GLU A 464 -10.36 -5.10 -22.46
N VAL A 465 -9.98 -5.13 -21.18
CA VAL A 465 -9.28 -4.02 -20.50
C VAL A 465 -7.92 -3.75 -21.12
N PHE A 466 -7.03 -4.75 -21.19
CA PHE A 466 -5.72 -4.54 -21.83
C PHE A 466 -5.82 -4.47 -23.37
N GLU A 467 -6.86 -5.05 -23.99
CA GLU A 467 -7.13 -4.84 -25.41
C GLU A 467 -7.56 -3.41 -25.76
N THR A 468 -8.03 -2.58 -24.81
CA THR A 468 -8.36 -1.17 -25.12
C THR A 468 -7.12 -0.31 -25.43
N VAL A 469 -5.93 -0.64 -24.93
CA VAL A 469 -4.71 0.18 -25.05
C VAL A 469 -3.50 -0.60 -25.60
N GLY A 470 -2.65 0.06 -26.39
CA GLY A 470 -1.46 -0.51 -27.03
C GLY A 470 -0.19 -0.20 -26.25
N GLY A 471 0.83 -1.07 -26.36
CA GLY A 471 2.10 -0.94 -25.63
C GLY A 471 2.12 -1.59 -24.23
N LEU A 472 1.02 -2.23 -23.82
CA LEU A 472 0.95 -2.95 -22.56
C LEU A 472 1.67 -4.31 -22.64
N ALA A 473 2.42 -4.65 -21.60
CA ALA A 473 3.26 -5.85 -21.53
C ALA A 473 3.20 -6.48 -20.11
N PRO A 474 2.04 -6.98 -19.67
CA PRO A 474 1.84 -7.49 -18.31
C PRO A 474 2.81 -8.64 -17.97
N ASN A 475 3.51 -8.52 -16.83
CA ASN A 475 4.60 -9.43 -16.45
C ASN A 475 4.49 -9.82 -14.95
N PRO A 476 4.30 -11.11 -14.61
CA PRO A 476 4.09 -11.54 -13.22
C PRO A 476 5.25 -11.21 -12.27
N ALA A 477 6.49 -11.23 -12.76
CA ALA A 477 7.67 -10.95 -11.93
C ALA A 477 7.84 -9.45 -11.64
N LYS A 478 7.35 -8.59 -12.55
CA LYS A 478 7.51 -7.13 -12.48
C LYS A 478 6.27 -6.37 -12.03
N HIS A 479 5.05 -6.88 -12.20
CA HIS A 479 3.81 -6.10 -12.02
C HIS A 479 2.91 -6.66 -10.91
N ASN A 480 3.38 -7.64 -10.15
CA ASN A 480 2.68 -8.10 -8.95
C ASN A 480 2.60 -7.01 -7.87
N MET A 481 1.62 -7.18 -6.99
CA MET A 481 1.28 -6.29 -5.87
C MET A 481 2.24 -6.41 -4.67
N GLY A 482 3.46 -6.94 -4.87
CA GLY A 482 4.53 -6.98 -3.87
C GLY A 482 4.27 -7.81 -2.61
N VAL A 483 5.08 -7.54 -1.57
CA VAL A 483 5.22 -8.29 -0.32
C VAL A 483 5.65 -7.36 0.83
N PHE A 484 5.00 -7.45 1.99
CA PHE A 484 5.51 -6.88 3.25
C PHE A 484 6.31 -7.92 4.03
N LYS A 485 7.52 -7.57 4.47
CA LYS A 485 8.39 -8.44 5.28
C LYS A 485 8.38 -7.91 6.73
N ILE A 486 7.56 -8.52 7.58
CA ILE A 486 7.20 -8.04 8.92
C ILE A 486 7.93 -8.88 9.99
N GLN A 487 8.43 -8.26 11.07
CA GLN A 487 9.00 -8.98 12.20
C GLN A 487 7.86 -9.46 13.13
N PRO A 488 7.65 -10.77 13.35
CA PRO A 488 6.42 -11.27 13.96
C PRO A 488 6.28 -11.06 15.47
N THR A 489 7.38 -10.81 16.18
CA THR A 489 7.37 -10.58 17.64
C THR A 489 6.95 -9.16 17.99
N VAL A 490 7.51 -8.16 17.28
CA VAL A 490 7.25 -6.73 17.52
C VAL A 490 6.25 -6.11 16.55
N GLY A 491 5.81 -6.85 15.52
CA GLY A 491 4.84 -6.38 14.55
C GLY A 491 5.36 -5.32 13.57
N SER A 492 6.66 -5.00 13.55
CA SER A 492 7.22 -3.92 12.72
C SER A 492 7.50 -4.37 11.28
N THR A 493 7.12 -3.56 10.28
CA THR A 493 7.60 -3.73 8.90
C THR A 493 9.12 -3.52 8.81
N VAL A 494 9.85 -4.46 8.21
CA VAL A 494 11.32 -4.39 8.03
C VAL A 494 11.71 -3.92 6.62
N SER A 495 10.89 -4.30 5.63
CA SER A 495 10.90 -3.78 4.25
C SER A 495 9.55 -4.11 3.63
N ALA A 496 9.02 -3.22 2.79
CA ALA A 496 7.68 -3.38 2.22
C ALA A 496 7.62 -2.97 0.74
N GLU A 497 6.72 -3.66 0.04
CA GLU A 497 6.67 -3.73 -1.40
C GLU A 497 5.21 -3.89 -1.83
N PHE A 498 4.62 -3.00 -2.65
CA PHE A 498 3.39 -3.28 -3.40
C PHE A 498 3.21 -2.43 -4.66
N ARG A 499 2.88 -2.95 -5.85
CA ARG A 499 2.69 -2.06 -7.02
C ARG A 499 1.26 -1.58 -7.17
N ILE A 500 1.13 -0.38 -7.71
CA ILE A 500 -0.15 0.14 -8.21
C ILE A 500 0.08 1.02 -9.46
N GLN A 501 -0.91 1.00 -10.34
CA GLN A 501 -1.06 1.85 -11.53
C GLN A 501 -2.17 2.86 -11.28
N PHE A 502 -2.17 3.97 -12.02
CA PHE A 502 -3.23 4.96 -12.16
C PHE A 502 -3.44 5.26 -13.65
N SER A 503 -4.66 5.57 -14.02
CA SER A 503 -5.20 5.65 -15.37
C SER A 503 -6.35 6.65 -15.37
N VAL A 504 -6.80 7.11 -16.53
CA VAL A 504 -7.97 7.98 -16.69
C VAL A 504 -8.76 7.52 -17.90
N ALA A 505 -10.08 7.51 -17.80
CA ALA A 505 -10.90 7.18 -18.96
C ALA A 505 -11.03 8.38 -19.89
N THR A 506 -10.79 8.16 -21.18
CA THR A 506 -11.32 9.02 -22.23
C THR A 506 -12.81 8.72 -22.41
N ILE A 507 -13.59 9.77 -22.69
CA ILE A 507 -15.04 9.70 -22.90
C ILE A 507 -15.36 10.26 -24.28
N ASN A 508 -16.19 9.55 -25.04
CA ASN A 508 -16.88 10.11 -26.19
C ASN A 508 -18.04 10.98 -25.68
N GLU A 509 -18.00 12.26 -25.98
CA GLU A 509 -19.09 13.20 -25.68
C GLU A 509 -19.48 13.89 -27.00
N PRO A 510 -20.52 13.40 -27.72
CA PRO A 510 -20.88 13.90 -29.05
C PRO A 510 -21.19 15.40 -29.12
N ASP A 511 -21.66 16.01 -28.03
CA ASP A 511 -21.92 17.45 -28.00
C ASP A 511 -20.64 18.29 -28.00
N VAL A 512 -19.53 17.77 -27.47
CA VAL A 512 -18.24 18.47 -27.37
C VAL A 512 -17.41 18.13 -28.61
N ILE A 513 -17.20 19.12 -29.48
CA ILE A 513 -16.59 18.94 -30.81
C ILE A 513 -15.26 18.17 -30.73
N SER A 514 -14.39 18.53 -29.79
CA SER A 514 -13.08 17.89 -29.61
C SER A 514 -13.15 16.45 -29.07
N LEU A 515 -14.27 16.02 -28.47
CA LEU A 515 -14.47 14.66 -27.94
C LEU A 515 -15.36 13.77 -28.83
N SER A 516 -16.05 14.34 -29.82
CA SER A 516 -17.00 13.63 -30.69
C SER A 516 -16.42 12.41 -31.43
N THR A 517 -15.12 12.40 -31.71
CA THR A 517 -14.38 11.30 -32.37
C THR A 517 -13.65 10.36 -31.41
N MET A 518 -13.57 10.70 -30.12
CA MET A 518 -12.84 9.92 -29.10
C MET A 518 -13.52 8.57 -28.84
N LYS A 519 -12.78 7.60 -28.30
CA LYS A 519 -13.33 6.36 -27.77
C LYS A 519 -13.44 6.39 -26.25
N ASN A 520 -14.49 5.74 -25.73
CA ASN A 520 -14.55 5.31 -24.34
C ASN A 520 -13.43 4.28 -24.12
N THR A 521 -12.39 4.63 -23.36
CA THR A 521 -11.16 3.81 -23.22
C THR A 521 -10.45 4.16 -21.92
N ILE A 522 -9.89 3.16 -21.23
CA ILE A 522 -9.21 3.36 -19.96
C ILE A 522 -7.71 3.55 -20.22
N VAL A 523 -7.26 4.80 -20.26
CA VAL A 523 -5.89 5.15 -20.63
C VAL A 523 -5.00 5.13 -19.39
N PRO A 524 -4.02 4.23 -19.26
CA PRO A 524 -3.10 4.25 -18.14
C PRO A 524 -2.23 5.51 -18.22
N CYS A 525 -1.91 6.07 -17.05
CA CYS A 525 -1.41 7.42 -16.87
C CYS A 525 -0.05 7.44 -16.15
N PHE A 526 0.08 6.66 -15.09
CA PHE A 526 1.38 6.29 -14.53
C PHE A 526 1.26 4.96 -13.78
N TRP A 527 2.37 4.29 -13.55
CA TRP A 527 2.46 3.26 -12.52
C TRP A 527 3.61 3.53 -11.57
N THR A 528 3.58 2.96 -10.38
CA THR A 528 4.62 3.20 -9.38
C THR A 528 5.24 1.88 -8.91
N ASP A 529 6.54 1.74 -9.20
CA ASP A 529 7.46 0.99 -8.37
C ASP A 529 8.01 1.95 -7.30
N VAL A 530 8.63 1.49 -6.22
CA VAL A 530 9.07 2.36 -5.09
C VAL A 530 10.14 1.56 -4.29
N HIS A 531 10.62 1.95 -3.09
CA HIS A 531 11.39 1.10 -2.17
C HIS A 531 11.27 1.49 -0.67
N ILE A 532 10.48 0.78 0.18
CA ILE A 532 10.60 0.84 1.67
C ILE A 532 11.65 -0.16 2.15
N ASN A 533 12.67 0.33 2.86
CA ASN A 533 13.59 -0.50 3.61
C ASN A 533 13.96 0.20 4.92
N LEU A 534 13.87 -0.49 6.07
CA LEU A 534 14.33 0.08 7.34
C LEU A 534 15.80 0.54 7.24
N LYS A 535 16.10 1.71 7.80
CA LYS A 535 17.44 2.27 7.91
C LYS A 535 18.29 1.40 8.85
N ASN A 536 19.60 1.44 8.65
CA ASN A 536 20.55 0.55 9.33
C ASN A 536 20.52 0.62 10.87
N TYR A 537 20.13 1.75 11.48
CA TYR A 537 19.97 1.84 12.93
C TYR A 537 18.74 1.07 13.44
N ALA A 538 17.58 1.21 12.77
CA ALA A 538 16.36 0.52 13.15
C ALA A 538 16.48 -0.99 12.91
N LYS A 539 17.10 -1.41 11.79
CA LYS A 539 17.46 -2.81 11.55
C LYS A 539 18.36 -3.37 12.66
N LYS A 540 19.38 -2.61 13.11
CA LYS A 540 20.22 -3.00 14.24
C LYS A 540 19.42 -3.12 15.54
N TYR A 541 18.52 -2.18 15.85
CA TYR A 541 17.66 -2.23 17.04
C TYR A 541 16.72 -3.45 17.03
N VAL A 542 16.00 -3.68 15.94
CA VAL A 542 15.09 -4.82 15.79
C VAL A 542 15.89 -6.13 15.88
N ARG A 543 17.03 -6.26 15.18
CA ARG A 543 17.90 -7.43 15.27
C ARG A 543 18.48 -7.64 16.67
N PHE A 544 18.84 -6.58 17.37
CA PHE A 544 19.40 -6.66 18.72
C PHE A 544 18.38 -7.26 19.69
N ASN A 545 17.20 -6.65 19.79
CA ASN A 545 16.15 -7.07 20.71
C ASN A 545 15.56 -8.44 20.33
N THR A 546 15.24 -8.68 19.04
CA THR A 546 14.51 -9.90 18.62
C THR A 546 15.39 -11.12 18.40
N LYS A 547 16.72 -10.97 18.27
CA LYS A 547 17.64 -12.07 17.96
C LYS A 547 18.90 -12.09 18.83
N ILE A 548 19.60 -10.97 18.98
CA ILE A 548 20.88 -10.97 19.70
C ILE A 548 20.68 -11.22 21.20
N VAL A 549 19.74 -10.53 21.85
CA VAL A 549 19.45 -10.72 23.29
C VAL A 549 19.04 -12.16 23.62
N PRO A 550 18.08 -12.81 22.92
CA PRO A 550 17.80 -14.24 23.08
C PRO A 550 19.00 -15.15 22.82
N THR A 551 19.82 -14.87 21.80
CA THR A 551 21.00 -15.68 21.47
C THR A 551 22.07 -15.59 22.55
N ILE A 552 22.32 -14.40 23.11
CA ILE A 552 23.26 -14.20 24.23
C ILE A 552 22.77 -14.98 25.47
N ALA A 553 21.49 -14.85 25.82
CA ALA A 553 20.92 -15.59 26.96
C ALA A 553 21.01 -17.11 26.76
N LEU A 554 20.71 -17.62 25.56
CA LEU A 554 20.85 -19.03 25.21
C LEU A 554 22.31 -19.51 25.32
N VAL A 555 23.26 -18.79 24.73
CA VAL A 555 24.70 -19.17 24.76
C VAL A 555 25.25 -19.12 26.18
N LEU A 556 24.93 -18.08 26.96
CA LEU A 556 25.32 -18.01 28.37
C LEU A 556 24.66 -19.13 29.19
N GLY A 557 23.38 -19.43 28.95
CA GLY A 557 22.68 -20.56 29.57
C GLY A 557 23.38 -21.89 29.30
N ILE A 558 23.73 -22.19 28.03
CA ILE A 558 24.47 -23.41 27.66
C ILE A 558 25.83 -23.45 28.36
N VAL A 559 26.62 -22.38 28.26
CA VAL A 559 27.98 -22.32 28.81
C VAL A 559 27.98 -22.49 30.33
N LEU A 560 27.09 -21.79 31.05
CA LEU A 560 26.96 -21.91 32.50
C LEU A 560 26.47 -23.31 32.90
N THR A 561 25.41 -23.83 32.28
CA THR A 561 24.90 -25.17 32.62
C THR A 561 25.93 -26.27 32.36
N VAL A 562 26.61 -26.26 31.20
CA VAL A 562 27.59 -27.31 30.84
C VAL A 562 28.84 -27.24 31.72
N ILE A 563 29.45 -26.07 31.90
CA ILE A 563 30.68 -25.94 32.72
C ILE A 563 30.38 -26.30 34.18
N PHE A 564 29.30 -25.77 34.76
CA PHE A 564 29.01 -25.99 36.17
C PHE A 564 28.43 -27.38 36.46
N ALA A 565 27.80 -28.06 35.50
CA ALA A 565 27.49 -29.49 35.62
C ALA A 565 28.77 -30.34 35.66
N MET A 566 29.77 -30.08 34.79
CA MET A 566 31.05 -30.79 34.83
C MET A 566 31.80 -30.54 36.15
N LEU A 567 31.81 -29.30 36.65
CA LEU A 567 32.39 -28.96 37.95
C LEU A 567 31.66 -29.65 39.11
N ALA A 568 30.33 -29.72 39.08
CA ALA A 568 29.54 -30.44 40.09
C ALA A 568 29.91 -31.94 40.11
N VAL A 569 29.96 -32.60 38.95
CA VAL A 569 30.37 -34.01 38.84
C VAL A 569 31.80 -34.22 39.36
N ALA A 570 32.74 -33.33 39.00
CA ALA A 570 34.12 -33.42 39.49
C ALA A 570 34.22 -33.25 41.02
N ILE A 571 33.50 -32.29 41.61
CA ILE A 571 33.44 -32.06 43.05
C ILE A 571 32.83 -33.28 43.78
N ILE A 572 31.71 -33.82 43.26
CA ILE A 572 31.05 -35.02 43.80
C ILE A 572 32.00 -36.23 43.75
N TYR A 573 32.68 -36.45 42.62
CA TYR A 573 33.67 -37.52 42.46
C TYR A 573 34.84 -37.38 43.46
N LEU A 574 35.39 -36.17 43.64
CA LEU A 574 36.46 -35.91 44.61
C LEU A 574 36.00 -36.13 46.07
N ILE A 575 34.75 -35.76 46.40
CA ILE A 575 34.15 -36.05 47.71
C ILE A 575 33.97 -37.57 47.91
N ALA A 576 33.50 -38.30 46.90
CA ALA A 576 33.32 -39.75 46.96
C ALA A 576 34.65 -40.50 47.10
N ARG A 577 35.68 -40.13 46.33
CA ARG A 577 37.04 -40.67 46.44
C ARG A 577 37.65 -40.36 47.82
N GLY A 578 37.43 -39.16 48.35
CA GLY A 578 37.82 -38.76 49.71
C GLY A 578 37.17 -39.61 50.80
N LYS A 579 35.88 -39.97 50.65
CA LYS A 579 35.18 -40.89 51.56
C LYS A 579 35.73 -42.33 51.49
N LYS A 580 35.96 -42.88 50.29
CA LYS A 580 36.59 -44.21 50.13
C LYS A 580 37.96 -44.29 50.81
N THR A 581 38.81 -43.28 50.60
CA THR A 581 40.19 -43.25 51.15
C THR A 581 40.22 -43.19 52.68
N ARG A 582 39.16 -42.68 53.34
CA ARG A 582 39.03 -42.72 54.81
C ARG A 582 38.52 -44.05 55.36
N ARG A 583 37.79 -44.84 54.57
CA ARG A 583 37.30 -46.19 54.96
C ARG A 583 38.38 -47.28 54.93
N PHE A 584 39.55 -47.01 54.34
CA PHE A 584 40.73 -47.89 54.34
C PHE A 584 41.84 -47.40 55.31
N LYS A 585 41.47 -46.60 56.32
CA LYS A 585 42.39 -46.05 57.34
C LYS A 585 41.88 -46.21 58.78
N TYR A 586 40.97 -47.16 58.96
CA TYR A 586 40.48 -47.73 60.22
C TYR A 586 40.39 -49.24 60.03
#